data_AF-A0A965ES07-F1
#
_entry.id   AF-A0A965ES07-F1
#
_cell.length_a   1.000
_cell.length_b   1.000
_cell.length_c   1.000
_cell.angle_alpha   90.00
_cell.angle_beta   90.00
_cell.angle_gamma   90.00
#
_symmetry.space_group_name_H-M   'P 1'
#
loop_
_entity.id
_entity.type
_entity.pdbx_description
1 polymer ?
#
loop_
_entity_poly.entity_id
_entity_poly.type
_entity_poly.pdbx_seq_one_letter_code
_entity_poly.pdbx_strand_id
1 'polypeptide(L)'
;MDEIKEPTEDEIIQEEQLLLEGEVEMTTRSDYISCAFYAISAIEGMDTGIMSKEGARRIKRILRKSLRIIDDCINEMHDELFEEDTED
;
A
#
# COMPACT_ATOMS: atom_id res chain seq x y z
N MET A 1 12.50 33.75 -23.33
CA MET A 1 13.36 32.92 -22.47
C MET A 1 12.93 33.28 -21.08
N ASP A 2 12.17 32.41 -20.42
CA ASP A 2 11.78 32.65 -19.04
C ASP A 2 13.02 32.50 -18.16
N GLU A 3 13.35 33.53 -17.40
CA GLU A 3 14.44 33.50 -16.42
C GLU A 3 14.08 32.49 -15.33
N ILE A 4 14.88 31.43 -15.23
CA ILE A 4 14.82 30.53 -14.07
C ILE A 4 15.41 31.31 -12.90
N LYS A 5 14.55 31.84 -12.04
CA LYS A 5 14.96 32.47 -10.78
C LYS A 5 15.43 31.38 -9.83
N GLU A 6 16.66 31.47 -9.36
CA GLU A 6 17.14 30.57 -8.32
C GLU A 6 16.35 30.78 -7.02
N PRO A 7 15.97 29.69 -6.32
CA PRO A 7 15.23 29.77 -5.08
C PRO A 7 16.07 30.47 -4.01
N THR A 8 15.41 31.27 -3.17
CA THR A 8 16.09 31.94 -2.05
C THR A 8 16.37 30.94 -0.92
N GLU A 9 17.33 31.29 -0.05
CA GLU A 9 17.66 30.48 1.13
C GLU A 9 16.44 30.26 2.04
N ASP A 10 15.58 31.28 2.18
CA ASP A 10 14.31 31.17 2.92
C ASP A 10 13.31 30.22 2.25
N GLU A 11 13.24 30.20 0.92
CA GLU A 11 12.37 29.28 0.16
C GLU A 11 12.85 27.83 0.33
N ILE A 12 14.16 27.59 0.34
CA ILE A 12 14.76 26.26 0.58
C ILE A 12 14.47 25.76 1.99
N ILE A 13 14.67 26.61 3.00
CA ILE A 13 14.41 26.27 4.41
C ILE A 13 12.93 25.94 4.64
N GLN A 14 12.04 26.68 3.97
CA GLN A 14 10.60 26.50 4.09
C GLN A 14 10.11 25.22 3.41
N GLU A 15 10.69 24.86 2.26
CA GLU A 15 10.43 23.56 1.59
C GLU A 15 10.96 22.38 2.41
N GLU A 16 12.16 22.51 2.99
CA GLU A 16 12.76 21.49 3.83
C GLU A 16 11.97 21.27 5.13
N GLN A 17 11.44 22.33 5.74
CA GLN A 17 10.50 22.22 6.88
C GLN A 17 9.20 21.54 6.47
N LEU A 18 8.65 21.84 5.29
CA LEU A 18 7.43 21.20 4.78
C LEU A 18 7.64 19.69 4.54
N LEU A 19 8.82 19.30 4.06
CA LEU A 19 9.22 17.91 3.91
C LEU A 19 9.43 17.22 5.26
N LEU A 20 9.95 17.93 6.26
CA LEU A 20 10.19 17.40 7.61
C LEU A 20 8.89 17.25 8.41
N GLU A 21 7.91 18.13 8.19
CA GLU A 21 6.56 18.05 8.77
C GLU A 21 5.64 17.05 8.07
N GLY A 22 6.05 16.53 6.91
CA GLY A 22 5.39 15.40 6.26
C GLY A 22 5.67 14.10 7.01
N GLU A 23 4.69 13.56 7.73
CA GLU A 23 4.81 12.22 8.32
C GLU A 23 5.02 11.17 7.20
N VAL A 24 6.24 10.63 7.13
CA VAL A 24 6.54 9.46 6.29
C VAL A 24 6.08 8.23 7.06
N GLU A 25 4.90 7.72 6.73
CA GLU A 25 4.39 6.46 7.30
C GLU A 25 5.14 5.27 6.67
N MET A 26 6.11 4.74 7.41
CA MET A 26 6.82 3.53 7.01
C MET A 26 5.88 2.33 7.13
N THR A 27 5.52 1.73 6.00
CA THR A 27 4.70 0.50 5.96
C THR A 27 5.51 -0.61 5.30
N THR A 28 5.69 -1.73 6.00
CA THR A 28 6.42 -2.88 5.48
C THR A 28 5.49 -3.86 4.74
N ARG A 29 6.06 -4.76 3.93
CA ARG A 29 5.30 -5.86 3.30
C ARG A 29 4.62 -6.75 4.34
N SER A 30 5.27 -6.97 5.49
CA SER A 30 4.68 -7.70 6.61
C SER A 30 3.41 -7.01 7.14
N ASP A 31 3.38 -5.68 7.15
CA ASP A 31 2.20 -4.91 7.60
C ASP A 31 1.05 -5.07 6.61
N TYR A 32 1.31 -4.99 5.31
CA TYR A 32 0.30 -5.22 4.28
C TYR A 32 -0.27 -6.64 4.32
N ILE A 33 0.59 -7.65 4.42
CA ILE A 33 0.17 -9.05 4.53
C ILE A 33 -0.66 -9.26 5.79
N SER A 34 -0.20 -8.74 6.94
CA SER A 34 -0.89 -8.88 8.22
C SER A 34 -2.26 -8.21 8.18
N CYS A 35 -2.35 -6.98 7.67
CA CYS A 35 -3.61 -6.26 7.52
C CYS A 35 -4.58 -6.99 6.59
N ALA A 36 -4.10 -7.48 5.46
CA ALA A 36 -4.91 -8.22 4.50
C ALA A 36 -5.42 -9.55 5.10
N PHE A 37 -4.56 -10.27 5.82
CA PHE A 37 -4.91 -11.49 6.55
C PHE A 37 -5.99 -11.23 7.60
N TYR A 38 -5.82 -10.22 8.46
CA TYR A 38 -6.83 -9.88 9.47
C TYR A 38 -8.16 -9.45 8.84
N ALA A 39 -8.13 -8.74 7.71
CA ALA A 39 -9.35 -8.41 6.98
C ALA A 39 -10.07 -9.66 6.44
N ILE A 40 -9.34 -10.69 6.02
CA ILE A 40 -9.91 -11.99 5.61
C ILE A 40 -10.51 -12.69 6.83
N SER A 41 -9.76 -12.82 7.93
CA SER A 41 -10.24 -13.48 9.15
C SER A 41 -11.47 -12.79 9.73
N ALA A 42 -11.55 -11.46 9.64
CA ALA A 42 -12.71 -10.70 10.12
C ALA A 42 -14.00 -10.99 9.34
N ILE A 43 -13.91 -11.41 8.07
CA ILE A 43 -15.06 -11.75 7.23
C ILE A 43 -15.27 -13.26 7.08
N GLU A 44 -14.33 -14.07 7.55
CA GLU A 44 -14.42 -15.52 7.53
C GLU A 44 -15.57 -15.98 8.43
N GLY A 45 -16.36 -16.93 7.94
CA GLY A 45 -17.54 -17.42 8.66
C GLY A 45 -18.77 -16.50 8.63
N MET A 46 -18.69 -15.31 7.99
CA MET A 46 -19.89 -14.50 7.75
C MET A 46 -20.83 -15.19 6.74
N ASP A 47 -22.07 -15.44 7.16
CA ASP A 47 -23.09 -15.97 6.26
C ASP A 47 -23.60 -14.87 5.31
N THR A 48 -23.12 -14.90 4.07
CA THR A 48 -23.57 -13.95 3.03
C THR A 48 -25.00 -14.19 2.54
N GLY A 49 -25.61 -15.33 2.87
CA GLY A 49 -26.99 -15.68 2.51
C GLY A 49 -28.04 -14.89 3.28
N ILE A 50 -27.70 -14.41 4.48
CA ILE A 50 -28.57 -13.54 5.31
C ILE A 50 -28.34 -12.05 5.06
N MET A 51 -27.34 -11.68 4.24
CA MET A 51 -27.00 -10.29 3.94
C MET A 51 -27.80 -9.73 2.77
N SER A 52 -27.86 -8.40 2.67
CA SER A 52 -28.27 -7.76 1.43
C SER A 52 -27.30 -8.11 0.29
N LYS A 53 -27.78 -8.05 -0.97
CA LYS A 53 -26.95 -8.29 -2.16
C LYS A 53 -25.70 -7.38 -2.18
N GLU A 54 -25.83 -6.15 -1.69
CA GLU A 54 -24.73 -5.20 -1.60
C GLU A 54 -23.73 -5.57 -0.51
N GLY A 55 -24.21 -6.02 0.65
CA GLY A 55 -23.38 -6.53 1.75
C GLY A 55 -22.56 -7.74 1.32
N ALA A 56 -23.22 -8.75 0.74
CA ALA A 56 -22.54 -9.93 0.20
C ALA A 56 -21.49 -9.57 -0.86
N ARG A 57 -21.79 -8.59 -1.74
CA ARG A 57 -20.82 -8.10 -2.73
C ARG A 57 -19.64 -7.38 -2.08
N ARG A 58 -19.84 -6.67 -0.97
CA ARG A 58 -18.76 -6.01 -0.20
C ARG A 58 -17.82 -7.04 0.42
N ILE A 59 -18.34 -8.06 1.07
CA ILE A 59 -17.55 -9.18 1.64
C ILE A 59 -16.68 -9.84 0.55
N LYS A 60 -17.29 -10.23 -0.58
CA LYS A 60 -16.56 -10.82 -1.72
C LYS A 60 -15.52 -9.88 -2.32
N ARG A 61 -15.70 -8.56 -2.20
CA ARG A 61 -14.72 -7.58 -2.68
C ARG A 61 -13.55 -7.42 -1.71
N ILE A 62 -13.80 -7.46 -0.39
CA ILE A 62 -12.74 -7.44 0.63
C ILE A 62 -11.83 -8.64 0.43
N LEU A 63 -12.40 -9.86 0.39
CA LEU A 63 -11.63 -11.09 0.18
C LEU A 63 -10.71 -11.01 -1.05
N ARG A 64 -11.26 -10.63 -2.21
CA ARG A 64 -10.49 -10.53 -3.45
C ARG A 64 -9.37 -9.49 -3.39
N LYS A 65 -9.60 -8.35 -2.73
CA LYS A 65 -8.59 -7.30 -2.57
C LYS A 65 -7.49 -7.76 -1.62
N SER A 66 -7.84 -8.35 -0.49
CA SER A 66 -6.87 -8.88 0.47
C SER A 66 -5.98 -9.95 -0.16
N LEU A 67 -6.56 -10.90 -0.90
CA LEU A 67 -5.79 -11.93 -1.59
C LEU A 67 -4.81 -11.34 -2.61
N ARG A 68 -5.23 -10.31 -3.35
CA ARG A 68 -4.35 -9.64 -4.33
C ARG A 68 -3.18 -8.93 -3.66
N ILE A 69 -3.42 -8.23 -2.55
CA ILE A 69 -2.35 -7.58 -1.78
C ILE A 69 -1.33 -8.61 -1.30
N ILE A 70 -1.79 -9.75 -0.78
CA ILE A 70 -0.91 -10.83 -0.31
C ILE A 70 -0.09 -11.40 -1.47
N ASP A 71 -0.74 -11.67 -2.61
CA ASP A 71 -0.08 -12.18 -3.82
C ASP A 71 1.02 -11.23 -4.31
N ASP A 72 0.69 -9.95 -4.48
CA ASP A 72 1.65 -8.92 -4.91
C ASP A 72 2.85 -8.83 -3.95
N CYS A 73 2.62 -8.78 -2.63
CA CYS A 73 3.71 -8.74 -1.65
C CYS A 73 4.56 -10.02 -1.64
N ILE A 74 3.96 -11.20 -1.82
CA ILE A 74 4.70 -12.46 -1.89
C ILE A 74 5.57 -12.51 -3.13
N ASN A 75 5.06 -12.08 -4.29
CA ASN A 75 5.83 -12.02 -5.52
C ASN A 75 7.02 -11.08 -5.35
N GLU A 76 6.81 -9.85 -4.86
CA GLU A 76 7.92 -8.92 -4.62
C GLU A 76 8.98 -9.49 -3.67
N MET A 77 8.57 -10.12 -2.55
CA MET A 77 9.53 -10.75 -1.63
C MET A 77 10.24 -11.95 -2.25
N HIS A 78 9.56 -12.71 -3.12
CA HIS A 78 10.17 -13.82 -3.83
C HIS A 78 11.20 -13.31 -4.84
N ASP A 79 10.82 -12.33 -5.66
CA ASP A 79 11.69 -11.74 -6.68
C ASP A 79 12.92 -11.12 -6.02
N GLU A 80 12.76 -10.38 -4.92
CA GLU A 80 13.88 -9.83 -4.13
C GLU A 80 14.83 -10.90 -3.57
N LEU A 81 14.33 -12.10 -3.26
CA LEU A 81 15.14 -13.18 -2.68
C LEU A 81 15.75 -14.13 -3.71
N PHE A 82 15.15 -14.24 -4.89
CA PHE A 82 15.43 -15.34 -5.83
C PHE A 82 15.57 -14.90 -7.29
N GLU A 83 15.11 -13.72 -7.68
CA GLU A 83 15.37 -13.14 -8.99
C GLU A 83 16.52 -12.13 -8.87
N GLU A 84 17.76 -12.66 -8.89
CA GLU A 84 18.96 -11.83 -9.01
C GLU A 84 18.95 -11.08 -10.36
N ASP A 85 19.31 -9.79 -10.30
CA ASP A 85 19.48 -8.86 -11.41
C ASP A 85 19.83 -9.59 -12.72
N THR A 86 18.88 -9.63 -13.65
CA THR A 86 19.24 -9.80 -15.06
C THR A 86 19.94 -8.52 -15.50
N GLU A 87 21.23 -8.43 -15.16
CA GLU A 87 22.17 -7.50 -15.77
C GLU A 87 22.18 -7.73 -17.28
N ASP A 88 21.61 -6.81 -18.05
CA ASP A 88 21.95 -6.53 -19.44
C ASP A 88 22.29 -5.03 -19.59
#